data_AF-A0A8T4YEV5-F1
#
_entry.id   AF-A0A8T4YEV5-F1
#
_cell.length_a   1.000
_cell.length_b   1.000
_cell.length_c   1.000
_cell.angle_alpha   90.00
_cell.angle_beta   90.00
_cell.angle_gamma   90.00
#
_symmetry.space_group_name_H-M   'P 1'
#
loop_
_entity.id
_entity.type
_entity.pdbx_description
1 polymer ?
#
loop_
_entity_poly.entity_id
_entity_poly.type
_entity_poly.pdbx_seq_one_letter_code
_entity_poly.pdbx_strand_id
1 'polypeptide(L)'
;MVLKQRVLKKRRILKRGGQIHQAVFFIIYLKEAYPINVLNAIKHVPEVCRIIAATANPLQVIVAETDQGRGILGVVDGFKTKGVEEEKDIEERRGFLRKIGYKL
;
A
#
# COMPACT_ATOMS: atom_id res chain seq x y z
N MET A 1 12.01 -10.89 11.33
CA MET A 1 11.74 -12.15 10.59
C MET A 1 11.68 -11.84 9.10
N VAL A 2 12.69 -12.25 8.33
CA VAL A 2 12.84 -11.90 6.90
C VAL A 2 11.92 -12.79 6.05
N LEU A 3 10.82 -12.23 5.53
CA LEU A 3 9.96 -12.96 4.58
C LEU A 3 10.50 -12.82 3.16
N LYS A 4 11.19 -13.88 2.72
CA LYS A 4 11.58 -14.13 1.32
C LYS A 4 10.34 -14.06 0.41
N GLN A 5 10.29 -13.10 -0.51
CA GLN A 5 9.30 -13.07 -1.58
C GLN A 5 9.63 -14.15 -2.63
N ARG A 6 8.80 -15.20 -2.70
CA ARG A 6 8.79 -16.16 -3.81
C ARG A 6 8.08 -15.52 -5.01
N VAL A 7 8.72 -15.65 -6.17
CA VAL A 7 8.28 -15.10 -7.46
C VAL A 7 7.49 -16.17 -8.24
N LEU A 8 6.49 -15.71 -9.01
CA LEU A 8 5.81 -16.29 -10.19
C LEU A 8 4.47 -17.06 -10.04
N LYS A 9 3.41 -16.51 -10.67
CA LYS A 9 2.89 -17.04 -11.95
C LYS A 9 2.06 -16.01 -12.76
N LYS A 10 2.55 -15.75 -13.97
CA LYS A 10 1.99 -15.08 -15.18
C LYS A 10 0.56 -14.51 -15.15
N ARG A 11 0.46 -13.17 -15.16
CA ARG A 11 -0.26 -12.33 -16.15
C ARG A 11 0.31 -10.90 -16.02
N ARG A 12 1.20 -10.53 -16.96
CA ARG A 12 1.94 -9.24 -17.08
C ARG A 12 2.19 -8.49 -15.76
N ILE A 13 3.13 -9.00 -14.96
CA ILE A 13 3.74 -8.29 -13.83
C ILE A 13 4.99 -7.62 -14.39
N LEU A 14 5.05 -6.28 -14.38
CA LEU A 14 6.20 -5.52 -14.88
C LEU A 14 7.50 -6.07 -14.26
N LYS A 15 8.40 -6.56 -15.13
CA LYS A 15 9.76 -6.92 -14.76
C LYS A 15 10.53 -5.63 -14.50
N ARG A 16 11.24 -5.59 -13.37
CA ARG A 16 12.50 -4.89 -13.06
C ARG A 16 12.76 -3.54 -13.76
N GLY A 17 13.01 -2.52 -12.93
CA GLY A 17 14.03 -1.47 -13.13
C GLY A 17 14.14 -0.83 -14.52
N GLY A 18 13.73 0.44 -14.59
CA GLY A 18 14.03 1.31 -15.72
C GLY A 18 12.95 1.33 -16.79
N GLN A 19 12.06 2.34 -16.69
CA GLN A 19 11.47 3.10 -17.81
C GLN A 19 10.39 4.01 -17.20
N ILE A 20 10.85 5.09 -16.58
CA ILE A 20 10.00 6.20 -16.15
C ILE A 20 9.85 7.09 -17.38
N HIS A 21 8.81 6.87 -18.16
CA HIS A 21 8.33 7.88 -19.09
C HIS A 21 7.03 8.47 -18.52
N GLN A 22 7.27 9.49 -17.68
CA GLN A 22 6.39 10.59 -17.24
C GLN A 22 5.18 10.29 -16.35
N ALA A 23 5.41 9.60 -15.22
CA ALA A 23 4.69 9.86 -13.98
C ALA A 23 5.70 10.11 -12.87
N VAL A 24 5.65 11.28 -12.20
CA VAL A 24 6.47 11.55 -11.02
C VAL A 24 5.80 10.84 -9.84
N PHE A 25 6.35 9.69 -9.44
CA PHE A 25 5.98 9.00 -8.22
C PHE A 25 7.23 8.53 -7.49
N PHE A 26 7.14 8.42 -6.17
CA PHE A 26 8.18 7.83 -5.34
C PHE A 26 7.60 6.68 -4.53
N ILE A 27 8.45 5.74 -4.17
CA ILE A 27 8.10 4.58 -3.34
C ILE A 27 8.97 4.64 -2.08
N ILE A 28 8.31 4.57 -0.91
CA ILE A 28 8.99 4.50 0.39
C ILE A 28 8.83 3.08 0.92
N TYR A 29 9.96 2.42 1.19
CA TYR A 29 9.99 1.16 1.91
C TYR A 29 10.30 1.42 3.39
N LEU A 30 9.46 0.92 4.28
CA LEU A 30 9.65 1.03 5.73
C LEU A 30 10.05 -0.34 6.31
N LYS A 31 10.94 -0.31 7.29
CA LYS A 31 11.31 -1.46 8.12
C LYS A 31 11.35 -0.99 9.58
N GLU A 32 10.89 -1.82 10.51
CA GLU A 32 10.76 -1.49 11.93
C GLU A 32 9.92 -0.22 12.22
N ALA A 33 9.01 0.14 11.30
CA ALA A 33 8.07 1.24 11.44
C ALA A 33 6.79 0.93 10.66
N TYR A 34 5.67 1.50 11.09
CA TYR A 34 4.39 1.42 10.40
C TYR A 34 4.09 2.72 9.65
N PRO A 35 3.30 2.68 8.56
CA PRO A 35 2.93 3.90 7.85
C PRO A 35 2.31 4.99 8.74
N ILE A 36 1.50 4.60 9.74
CA ILE A 36 0.88 5.55 10.68
C ILE A 36 1.91 6.42 11.43
N ASN A 37 3.15 5.95 11.60
CA ASN A 37 4.21 6.70 12.27
C ASN A 37 4.72 7.89 11.43
N VAL A 38 4.64 7.81 10.09
CA VAL A 38 5.28 8.78 9.18
C VAL A 38 4.31 9.46 8.21
N LEU A 39 3.08 8.94 8.08
CA LEU A 39 2.14 9.37 7.06
C LEU A 39 1.83 10.87 7.13
N ASN A 40 1.72 11.43 8.34
CA ASN A 40 1.45 12.86 8.50
C ASN A 40 2.64 13.71 8.06
N ALA A 41 3.87 13.33 8.41
CA ALA A 41 5.07 14.04 7.95
C ALA A 41 5.14 14.06 6.41
N ILE A 42 4.88 12.92 5.75
CA ILE A 42 4.87 12.84 4.28
C ILE A 42 3.77 13.72 3.68
N LYS A 43 2.57 13.74 4.26
CA LYS A 43 1.47 14.60 3.80
C LYS A 43 1.77 16.10 3.93
N HIS A 44 2.66 16.48 4.83
CA HIS A 44 3.04 17.89 5.04
C HIS A 44 4.21 18.36 4.17
N VAL A 45 4.84 17.47 3.39
CA VAL A 45 5.88 17.86 2.45
C VAL A 45 5.25 18.65 1.29
N PRO A 46 5.68 19.89 1.00
CA PRO A 46 5.08 20.74 -0.03
C PRO A 46 5.05 20.11 -1.43
N GLU A 47 6.04 19.28 -1.76
CA GLU A 47 6.17 18.61 -3.05
C GLU A 47 5.26 17.36 -3.19
N VAL A 48 4.63 16.91 -2.10
CA VAL A 48 3.79 15.71 -2.09
C VAL A 48 2.34 16.06 -2.43
N CYS A 49 1.95 15.80 -3.68
CA CYS A 49 0.57 16.06 -4.12
C CYS A 49 -0.44 15.02 -3.62
N ARG A 50 -0.05 13.74 -3.57
CA ARG A 50 -0.96 12.63 -3.21
C ARG A 50 -0.19 11.40 -2.76
N ILE A 51 -0.73 10.72 -1.75
CA ILE A 51 -0.34 9.36 -1.36
C ILE A 51 -1.40 8.39 -1.88
N ILE A 52 -1.01 7.42 -2.71
CA ILE A 52 -1.95 6.49 -3.37
C ILE A 52 -2.17 5.23 -2.53
N ALA A 53 -1.13 4.75 -1.83
CA ALA A 53 -1.21 3.59 -0.95
C ALA A 53 -0.15 3.67 0.17
N ALA A 54 -0.44 3.06 1.31
CA ALA A 54 0.46 2.94 2.44
C ALA A 54 0.12 1.66 3.22
N THR A 55 0.71 0.53 2.82
CA THR A 55 0.28 -0.80 3.24
C THR A 55 1.44 -1.78 3.39
N ALA A 56 1.21 -2.84 4.17
CA ALA A 56 2.07 -4.03 4.23
C ALA A 56 1.48 -5.23 3.46
N ASN A 57 0.28 -5.08 2.88
CA ASN A 57 -0.36 -6.12 2.08
C ASN A 57 0.32 -6.27 0.71
N PRO A 58 0.07 -7.39 0.00
CA PRO A 58 0.36 -7.47 -1.43
C PRO A 58 -0.33 -6.31 -2.17
N LEU A 59 0.46 -5.55 -2.95
CA LEU A 59 -0.01 -4.35 -3.64
C LEU A 59 0.18 -4.49 -5.15
N GLN A 60 -0.84 -4.12 -5.92
CA GLN A 60 -0.76 -3.95 -7.37
C GLN A 60 -1.04 -2.50 -7.74
N VAL A 61 -0.33 -1.98 -8.75
CA VAL A 61 -0.54 -0.63 -9.29
C VAL A 61 -1.16 -0.75 -10.68
N ILE A 62 -2.28 -0.07 -10.90
CA ILE A 62 -2.96 -0.01 -12.19
C ILE A 62 -2.39 1.18 -12.95
N VAL A 63 -1.71 0.89 -14.07
CA VAL A 63 -1.06 1.88 -14.92
C VAL A 63 -1.80 1.95 -16.26
N ALA A 64 -2.22 3.15 -16.64
CA ALA A 64 -2.66 3.43 -18.00
C ALA A 64 -1.49 3.95 -18.82
N GLU A 65 -1.48 3.58 -20.10
CA GLU A 65 -0.50 4.02 -21.09
C GLU A 65 -1.25 4.64 -22.27
N THR A 66 -0.81 5.81 -22.71
CA THR A 66 -1.32 6.55 -23.87
C THR A 66 -0.15 6.88 -24.79
N ASP A 67 -0.42 7.44 -25.97
CA ASP A 67 0.62 7.89 -26.90
C ASP A 67 1.54 8.97 -26.28
N GLN A 68 1.06 9.72 -25.27
CA GLN A 68 1.84 10.73 -24.57
C GLN A 68 2.72 10.14 -23.45
N GLY A 69 2.24 9.12 -22.73
CA GLY A 69 2.96 8.59 -21.57
C GLY A 69 2.13 7.67 -20.68
N ARG A 70 2.55 7.54 -19.42
CA ARG A 70 1.91 6.64 -18.44
C ARG A 70 1.37 7.39 -17.23
N GLY A 71 0.26 6.90 -16.69
CA GLY A 71 -0.35 7.44 -15.47
C GLY A 71 -0.83 6.34 -14.53
N ILE A 72 -0.77 6.60 -13.22
CA ILE A 72 -1.34 5.70 -12.21
C ILE A 72 -2.84 5.99 -12.09
N LEU A 73 -3.68 5.01 -12.41
CA LEU A 73 -5.13 5.11 -12.24
C LEU A 73 -5.58 4.73 -10.83
N GLY A 74 -4.84 3.85 -10.16
CA GLY A 74 -5.19 3.38 -8.83
C GLY A 74 -4.34 2.20 -8.37
N VAL A 75 -4.73 1.63 -7.24
CA VAL A 75 -4.06 0.49 -6.61
C VAL A 75 -5.05 -0.57 -6.19
N VAL A 76 -4.59 -1.82 -6.15
CA VAL A 76 -5.28 -2.93 -5.48
C VAL A 76 -4.47 -3.28 -4.25
N ASP A 77 -4.97 -2.91 -3.08
CA ASP A 77 -4.36 -3.13 -1.76
C ASP A 77 -4.96 -4.37 -1.10
N GLY A 78 -4.20 -5.47 -1.10
CA GLY A 78 -4.61 -6.72 -0.49
C GLY A 78 -5.66 -7.47 -1.31
N PHE A 79 -6.69 -7.97 -0.61
CA PHE A 79 -7.67 -8.90 -1.15
C PHE A 79 -9.08 -8.36 -1.02
N LYS A 80 -10.01 -8.91 -1.80
CA LYS A 80 -11.44 -8.58 -1.69
C LYS A 80 -11.97 -8.91 -0.29
N THR A 81 -12.87 -8.07 0.22
CA THR A 81 -13.58 -8.30 1.49
C THR A 81 -14.34 -9.63 1.43
N LYS A 82 -14.41 -10.34 2.57
CA LYS A 82 -15.09 -11.64 2.68
C LYS A 82 -16.53 -11.53 3.19
N GLY A 83 -16.89 -10.39 3.79
CA GLY A 83 -18.19 -10.16 4.44
C GLY A 83 -18.17 -8.83 5.20
N VAL A 84 -19.22 -8.61 6.00
CA VAL A 84 -19.34 -7.48 6.94
C VAL A 84 -19.02 -8.01 8.35
N GLU A 85 -18.41 -7.17 9.19
CA GLU A 85 -18.10 -7.54 10.58
C GLU A 85 -19.38 -7.77 11.40
N GLU A 86 -19.40 -8.83 12.21
CA GLU A 86 -20.44 -9.09 13.21
C GLU A 86 -20.01 -8.56 14.60
N GLU A 87 -20.91 -8.59 15.60
CA GLU A 87 -20.65 -8.03 16.93
C GLU A 87 -19.37 -8.61 17.58
N LYS A 88 -19.13 -9.92 17.38
CA LYS A 88 -17.94 -10.60 17.88
C LYS A 88 -16.65 -10.09 17.21
N ASP A 89 -16.69 -9.83 15.91
CA ASP A 89 -15.53 -9.31 15.17
C ASP A 89 -15.19 -7.89 15.62
N ILE A 90 -16.22 -7.08 15.94
CA ILE A 90 -16.06 -5.73 16.48
C ILE A 90 -15.39 -5.78 17.85
N GLU A 91 -15.84 -6.68 18.74
CA GLU A 91 -15.25 -6.88 20.05
C GLU A 91 -13.78 -7.30 19.94
N GLU A 92 -13.47 -8.26 19.06
CA GLU A 92 -12.11 -8.73 18.82
C GLU A 92 -11.21 -7.61 18.29
N ARG A 93 -11.64 -6.86 17.28
CA ARG A 93 -10.87 -5.76 16.71
C ARG A 93 -10.60 -4.66 17.73
N ARG A 94 -11.60 -4.28 18.53
CA ARG A 94 -11.44 -3.27 19.59
C ARG A 94 -10.54 -3.77 20.72
N GLY A 95 -10.71 -5.02 21.15
CA GLY A 95 -9.87 -5.66 22.15
C GLY A 95 -8.41 -5.76 21.70
N PHE A 96 -8.17 -6.13 20.45
CA PHE A 96 -6.84 -6.16 19.85
C PHE A 96 -6.15 -4.79 19.92
N LEU A 97 -6.83 -3.71 19.53
CA LEU A 97 -6.25 -2.35 19.58
C LEU A 97 -5.82 -1.93 21.00
N ARG A 98 -6.57 -2.33 22.03
CA ARG A 98 -6.17 -2.10 23.44
C ARG A 98 -4.98 -2.97 23.84
N LYS A 99 -4.98 -4.25 23.45
CA LYS A 99 -3.89 -5.19 23.71
C LYS A 99 -2.55 -4.72 23.15
N ILE A 100 -2.56 -4.13 21.95
CA ILE A 100 -1.35 -3.56 21.33
C ILE A 100 -1.06 -2.11 21.76
N GLY A 101 -1.81 -1.56 22.73
CA GLY A 101 -1.53 -0.26 23.35
C GLY A 101 -1.95 0.96 22.52
N TYR A 102 -2.73 0.79 21.46
CA TYR A 102 -3.18 1.90 20.60
C TYR A 102 -4.47 2.57 21.08
N LYS A 103 -5.19 1.95 22.01
CA LYS A 103 -6.39 2.47 22.66
C LYS A 103 -6.36 2.18 24.15
N LEU A 104 -6.89 3.11 24.94
CA LEU A 104 -7.13 2.96 26.37
C LEU A 104 -8.49 2.29 26.63
#